data_AF-A0A0C1ZF72-F1
#
_entry.id   AF-A0A0C1ZF72-F1
#
_cell.length_a   1.000
_cell.length_b   1.000
_cell.length_c   1.000
_cell.angle_alpha   90.00
_cell.angle_beta   90.00
_cell.angle_gamma   90.00
#
_symmetry.space_group_name_H-M   'P 1'
#
loop_
_entity.id
_entity.type
_entity.pdbx_description
1 polymer ?
#
loop_
_entity_poly.entity_id
_entity_poly.type
_entity_poly.pdbx_seq_one_letter_code
_entity_poly.pdbx_strand_id
1 'polypeptide(L)'
;MCRRWVLMLSAVFVLACKREPSHQPNADARPSTSHYGEAAFATSVQPMQVCEHLARMFEAENGHPEAKVDPRLLADCDHELRIEAATRGSANWNEIATCVLQAQTDDELEACDQRYPMPGNATALPASTEREQAACDHMFDIVMQETAEELGTAPPTISAQERQDLTDECVELFMVEHRPNLDDDSYARLLGCLTHAETGIQMQQCEGN
;
A
#
# COMPACT_ATOMS: atom_id res chain seq x y z
N MET A 1 9.56 -28.18 5.51
CA MET A 1 10.18 -27.58 6.71
C MET A 1 9.38 -26.32 7.04
N CYS A 2 8.46 -26.38 8.00
CA CYS A 2 7.58 -25.26 8.35
C CYS A 2 8.28 -24.31 9.32
N ARG A 3 8.46 -23.04 8.91
CA ARG A 3 8.94 -21.97 9.79
C ARG A 3 7.73 -21.28 10.43
N ARG A 4 7.55 -21.56 11.71
CA ARG A 4 6.65 -20.89 12.66
C ARG A 4 7.02 -19.41 12.79
N TRP A 5 6.11 -18.51 12.48
CA TRP A 5 6.05 -17.18 13.09
C TRP A 5 5.02 -17.23 14.21
N VAL A 6 5.51 -17.18 15.44
CA VAL A 6 4.73 -17.19 16.68
C VAL A 6 4.96 -15.84 17.35
N LEU A 7 3.88 -15.06 17.41
CA LEU A 7 3.41 -14.28 18.55
C LEU A 7 4.49 -13.59 19.42
N MET A 8 4.62 -12.28 19.29
CA MET A 8 4.96 -11.38 20.39
C MET A 8 4.05 -10.14 20.31
N LEU A 9 2.81 -10.31 20.78
CA LEU A 9 1.90 -9.23 21.12
C LEU A 9 1.38 -9.54 22.51
N SER A 10 1.98 -8.93 23.53
CA SER A 10 1.38 -8.85 24.87
C SER A 10 2.05 -7.78 25.72
N ALA A 11 1.17 -6.93 26.26
CA ALA A 11 1.26 -6.29 27.56
C ALA A 11 2.00 -4.95 27.68
N VAL A 12 1.27 -3.86 27.42
CA VAL A 12 1.11 -2.83 28.43
C VAL A 12 -0.38 -2.48 28.52
N PHE A 13 -1.01 -2.88 29.63
CA PHE A 13 -2.31 -2.38 30.05
C PHE A 13 -2.16 -1.69 31.40
N VAL A 14 -3.06 -0.74 31.62
CA VAL A 14 -3.45 -0.07 32.87
C VAL A 14 -2.75 1.25 33.18
N LEU A 15 -3.39 2.33 32.74
CA LEU A 15 -3.79 3.41 33.65
C LEU A 15 -5.24 3.80 33.37
N ALA A 16 -6.03 3.79 34.44
CA ALA A 16 -7.46 4.08 34.46
C ALA A 16 -7.74 5.58 34.50
N CYS A 17 -8.80 6.04 33.80
CA CYS A 17 -9.91 6.80 34.40
C CYS A 17 -10.94 7.29 33.35
N LYS A 18 -12.19 6.81 33.52
CA LYS A 18 -13.39 7.62 33.73
C LYS A 18 -14.02 8.42 32.55
N ARG A 19 -15.27 8.02 32.27
CA ARG A 19 -16.46 8.81 31.88
C ARG A 19 -16.78 8.95 30.39
N GLU A 20 -17.75 8.15 29.94
CA GLU A 20 -18.70 8.55 28.88
C GLU A 20 -19.69 9.58 29.46
N PRO A 21 -20.07 10.60 28.67
CA PRO A 21 -21.27 10.42 27.84
C PRO A 21 -21.18 11.03 26.42
N SER A 22 -21.71 10.26 25.46
CA SER A 22 -22.46 10.67 24.28
C SER A 22 -22.09 12.00 23.58
N HIS A 23 -21.46 11.91 22.42
CA HIS A 23 -21.69 12.85 21.33
C HIS A 23 -21.49 12.19 19.95
N GLN A 24 -22.56 12.24 19.17
CA GLN A 24 -22.74 12.21 17.71
C GLN A 24 -21.79 11.38 16.81
N PRO A 25 -22.35 10.62 15.85
CA PRO A 25 -21.56 10.10 14.74
C PRO A 25 -21.16 11.29 13.85
N ASN A 26 -19.92 11.77 14.01
CA ASN A 26 -19.28 12.49 12.92
C ASN A 26 -19.04 11.47 11.82
N ALA A 27 -19.85 11.57 10.78
CA ALA A 27 -19.52 11.03 9.47
C ALA A 27 -18.35 11.85 8.92
N ASP A 28 -17.16 11.61 9.46
CA ASP A 28 -15.93 11.97 8.77
C ASP A 28 -15.81 10.99 7.60
N ALA A 29 -16.36 11.43 6.48
CA ALA A 29 -16.16 10.81 5.20
C ALA A 29 -14.65 10.82 4.93
N ARG A 30 -14.00 9.68 5.19
CA ARG A 30 -12.78 9.31 4.48
C ARG A 30 -13.00 9.60 3.00
N PRO A 31 -12.04 10.18 2.27
CA PRO A 31 -12.11 10.27 0.82
C PRO A 31 -12.45 8.89 0.30
N SER A 32 -13.64 8.76 -0.27
CA SER A 32 -14.11 7.51 -0.80
C SER A 32 -13.14 7.13 -1.92
N THR A 33 -12.55 5.93 -1.85
CA THR A 33 -11.83 5.26 -2.93
C THR A 33 -12.70 5.04 -4.19
N SER A 34 -13.92 5.59 -4.21
CA SER A 34 -14.84 5.77 -5.34
C SER A 34 -14.16 6.09 -6.67
N HIS A 35 -13.08 6.87 -6.70
CA HIS A 35 -12.45 7.24 -7.97
C HIS A 35 -11.57 6.15 -8.60
N TYR A 36 -11.01 5.23 -7.81
CA TYR A 36 -10.38 4.01 -8.36
C TYR A 36 -11.40 3.03 -8.91
N GLY A 37 -12.63 3.07 -8.37
CA GLY A 37 -13.74 2.27 -8.84
C GLY A 37 -13.97 2.44 -10.34
N GLU A 38 -14.21 3.66 -10.81
CA GLU A 38 -14.60 3.89 -12.22
C GLU A 38 -13.54 3.44 -13.24
N ALA A 39 -12.25 3.66 -12.98
CA ALA A 39 -11.18 3.23 -13.88
C ALA A 39 -10.99 1.69 -13.86
N ALA A 40 -11.10 1.06 -12.69
CA ALA A 40 -11.05 -0.40 -12.56
C ALA A 40 -12.30 -1.07 -13.18
N PHE A 41 -13.49 -0.44 -13.10
CA PHE A 41 -14.72 -0.95 -13.71
C PHE A 41 -14.78 -0.80 -15.23
N ALA A 42 -13.89 -0.01 -15.84
CA ALA A 42 -13.75 0.08 -17.30
C ALA A 42 -12.96 -1.09 -17.92
N THR A 43 -12.46 -2.02 -17.09
CA THR A 43 -11.72 -3.20 -17.54
C THR A 43 -12.67 -4.34 -17.89
N SER A 44 -12.26 -5.21 -18.82
CA SER A 44 -13.06 -6.39 -19.21
C SER A 44 -12.95 -7.54 -18.22
N VAL A 45 -11.90 -7.53 -17.39
CA VAL A 45 -11.63 -8.53 -16.35
C VAL A 45 -11.59 -7.83 -15.00
N GLN A 46 -12.47 -8.22 -14.07
CA GLN A 46 -12.54 -7.60 -12.75
C GLN A 46 -11.44 -8.16 -11.83
N PRO A 47 -10.78 -7.31 -11.00
CA PRO A 47 -9.81 -7.74 -9.99
C PRO A 47 -10.28 -8.92 -9.12
N MET A 48 -11.50 -8.88 -8.58
CA MET A 48 -12.08 -9.99 -7.83
C MET A 48 -12.08 -11.34 -8.57
N GLN A 49 -12.25 -11.35 -9.90
CA GLN A 49 -12.23 -12.60 -10.68
C GLN A 49 -10.84 -13.25 -10.64
N VAL A 50 -9.79 -12.43 -10.67
CA VAL A 50 -8.40 -12.87 -10.55
C VAL A 50 -8.14 -13.40 -9.13
N CYS A 51 -8.59 -12.69 -8.10
CA CYS A 51 -8.46 -13.14 -6.71
C CYS A 51 -9.12 -14.49 -6.44
N GLU A 52 -10.36 -14.67 -6.91
CA GLU A 52 -11.05 -15.95 -6.79
C GLU A 52 -10.35 -17.08 -7.54
N HIS A 53 -9.72 -16.77 -8.68
CA HIS A 53 -8.94 -17.74 -9.45
C HIS A 53 -7.68 -18.18 -8.70
N LEU A 54 -6.88 -17.23 -8.24
CA LEU A 54 -5.67 -17.50 -7.46
C LEU A 54 -5.98 -18.29 -6.19
N ALA A 55 -7.06 -17.93 -5.49
CA ALA A 55 -7.46 -18.64 -4.30
C ALA A 55 -7.90 -20.10 -4.59
N ARG A 56 -8.59 -20.35 -5.71
CA ARG A 56 -8.90 -21.73 -6.15
C ARG A 56 -7.64 -22.53 -6.49
N MET A 57 -6.65 -21.91 -7.12
CA MET A 57 -5.36 -22.58 -7.41
C MET A 57 -4.66 -22.97 -6.11
N PHE A 58 -4.54 -22.05 -5.17
CA PHE A 58 -3.93 -22.29 -3.87
C PHE A 58 -4.63 -23.43 -3.09
N GLU A 59 -5.96 -23.45 -3.08
CA GLU A 59 -6.72 -24.51 -2.41
C GLU A 59 -6.55 -25.88 -3.10
N ALA A 60 -6.49 -25.90 -4.44
CA ALA A 60 -6.25 -27.12 -5.20
C ALA A 60 -4.86 -27.71 -4.89
N GLU A 61 -3.83 -26.88 -4.81
CA GLU A 61 -2.46 -27.29 -4.48
C GLU A 61 -2.32 -27.81 -3.05
N ASN A 62 -3.06 -27.24 -2.11
CA ASN A 62 -3.10 -27.71 -0.72
C ASN A 62 -3.98 -28.96 -0.53
N GLY A 63 -4.58 -29.50 -1.60
CA GLY A 63 -5.43 -30.69 -1.54
C GLY A 63 -6.81 -30.44 -0.93
N HIS A 64 -7.25 -29.18 -0.89
CA HIS A 64 -8.51 -28.74 -0.29
C HIS A 64 -9.37 -27.93 -1.27
N PRO A 65 -9.70 -28.43 -2.47
CA PRO A 65 -10.35 -27.65 -3.54
C PRO A 65 -11.75 -27.09 -3.20
N GLU A 66 -12.34 -27.51 -2.08
CA GLU A 66 -13.65 -27.05 -1.60
C GLU A 66 -13.56 -26.17 -0.33
N ALA A 67 -12.35 -25.87 0.15
CA ALA A 67 -12.19 -24.98 1.30
C ALA A 67 -12.69 -23.58 0.93
N LYS A 68 -13.45 -23.00 1.86
CA LYS A 68 -13.90 -21.62 1.72
C LYS A 68 -12.74 -20.70 2.07
N VAL A 69 -12.28 -19.96 1.08
CA VAL A 69 -11.32 -18.87 1.24
C VAL A 69 -11.91 -17.83 2.18
N ASP A 70 -11.09 -17.29 3.09
CA ASP A 70 -11.51 -16.22 3.99
C ASP A 70 -11.96 -15.00 3.16
N PRO A 71 -13.21 -14.51 3.33
CA PRO A 71 -13.70 -13.33 2.61
C PRO A 71 -12.83 -12.08 2.81
N ARG A 72 -12.11 -11.97 3.94
CA ARG A 72 -11.18 -10.86 4.18
C ARG A 72 -9.98 -10.92 3.25
N LEU A 73 -9.42 -12.10 3.04
CA LEU A 73 -8.30 -12.30 2.12
C LEU A 73 -8.68 -11.97 0.68
N LEU A 74 -9.90 -12.33 0.25
CA LEU A 74 -10.41 -11.92 -1.06
C LEU A 74 -10.63 -10.41 -1.18
N ALA A 75 -11.08 -9.75 -0.11
CA ALA A 75 -11.26 -8.30 -0.09
C ALA A 75 -9.93 -7.55 -0.16
N ASP A 76 -8.92 -8.01 0.58
CA ASP A 76 -7.57 -7.44 0.55
C ASP A 76 -6.94 -7.66 -0.84
N CYS A 77 -7.06 -8.86 -1.41
CA CYS A 77 -6.62 -9.12 -2.79
C CYS A 77 -7.31 -8.22 -3.83
N ASP A 78 -8.65 -8.05 -3.74
CA ASP A 78 -9.38 -7.19 -4.67
C ASP A 78 -8.94 -5.72 -4.54
N HIS A 79 -8.58 -5.29 -3.34
CA HIS A 79 -8.04 -3.96 -3.12
C HIS A 79 -6.70 -3.76 -3.84
N GLU A 80 -5.73 -4.65 -3.60
CA GLU A 80 -4.41 -4.58 -4.24
C GLU A 80 -4.48 -4.67 -5.77
N LEU A 81 -5.29 -5.60 -6.29
CA LEU A 81 -5.43 -5.75 -7.74
C LEU A 81 -6.20 -4.58 -8.40
N ARG A 82 -7.04 -3.83 -7.66
CA ARG A 82 -7.60 -2.57 -8.18
C ARG A 82 -6.52 -1.49 -8.32
N ILE A 83 -5.60 -1.41 -7.37
CA ILE A 83 -4.47 -0.49 -7.42
C ILE A 83 -3.57 -0.84 -8.61
N GLU A 84 -3.25 -2.13 -8.80
CA GLU A 84 -2.47 -2.60 -9.94
C GLU A 84 -3.19 -2.31 -11.27
N ALA A 85 -4.50 -2.60 -11.37
CA ALA A 85 -5.30 -2.33 -12.56
C ALA A 85 -5.32 -0.84 -12.93
N ALA A 86 -5.45 0.04 -11.93
CA ALA A 86 -5.38 1.48 -12.11
C ALA A 86 -3.99 1.93 -12.58
N THR A 87 -2.94 1.41 -11.95
CA THR A 87 -1.54 1.75 -12.26
C THR A 87 -1.14 1.32 -13.68
N ARG A 88 -1.54 0.12 -14.10
CA ARG A 88 -1.23 -0.40 -15.45
C ARG A 88 -2.07 0.26 -16.55
N GLY A 89 -3.26 0.75 -16.21
CA GLY A 89 -4.29 1.16 -17.15
C GLY A 89 -5.02 -0.02 -17.78
N SER A 90 -6.25 0.22 -18.26
CA SER A 90 -7.21 -0.84 -18.58
C SER A 90 -6.74 -1.83 -19.66
N ALA A 91 -6.01 -1.37 -20.68
CA ALA A 91 -5.52 -2.25 -21.75
C ALA A 91 -4.47 -3.24 -21.25
N ASN A 92 -3.44 -2.77 -20.54
CA ASN A 92 -2.37 -3.61 -20.00
C ASN A 92 -2.88 -4.53 -18.90
N TRP A 93 -3.79 -4.04 -18.04
CA TRP A 93 -4.44 -4.86 -17.01
C TRP A 93 -5.16 -6.07 -17.62
N ASN A 94 -5.95 -5.88 -18.69
CA ASN A 94 -6.70 -6.98 -19.28
C ASN A 94 -5.78 -8.10 -19.81
N GLU A 95 -4.61 -7.75 -20.35
CA GLU A 95 -3.65 -8.73 -20.86
C GLU A 95 -3.06 -9.59 -19.75
N ILE A 96 -2.58 -8.97 -18.66
CA ILE A 96 -2.02 -9.72 -17.51
C ILE A 96 -3.11 -10.51 -16.80
N ALA A 97 -4.28 -9.91 -16.53
CA ALA A 97 -5.37 -10.58 -15.86
C ALA A 97 -5.86 -11.79 -16.67
N THR A 98 -5.92 -11.69 -18.00
CA THR A 98 -6.23 -12.83 -18.87
C THR A 98 -5.17 -13.92 -18.80
N CYS A 99 -3.87 -13.55 -18.75
CA CYS A 99 -2.79 -14.52 -18.57
C CYS A 99 -2.95 -15.28 -17.24
N VAL A 100 -3.13 -14.56 -16.14
CA VAL A 100 -3.31 -15.14 -14.80
C VAL A 100 -4.54 -16.05 -14.74
N LEU A 101 -5.67 -15.64 -15.33
CA LEU A 101 -6.88 -16.47 -15.39
C LEU A 101 -6.75 -17.73 -16.26
N GLN A 102 -5.77 -17.79 -17.15
CA GLN A 102 -5.47 -18.97 -17.97
C GLN A 102 -4.46 -19.91 -17.32
N ALA A 103 -3.66 -19.41 -16.37
CA ALA A 103 -2.70 -20.21 -15.63
C ALA A 103 -3.41 -21.24 -14.73
N GLN A 104 -2.84 -22.44 -14.66
CA GLN A 104 -3.30 -23.57 -13.85
C GLN A 104 -2.23 -24.07 -12.89
N THR A 105 -1.01 -23.52 -12.96
CA THR A 105 0.13 -23.89 -12.12
C THR A 105 0.90 -22.64 -11.69
N ASP A 106 1.64 -22.74 -10.58
CA ASP A 106 2.56 -21.69 -10.13
C ASP A 106 3.60 -21.29 -11.20
N ASP A 107 4.17 -22.26 -11.94
CA ASP A 107 5.14 -21.98 -13.02
C ASP A 107 4.51 -21.12 -14.14
N GLU A 108 3.23 -21.32 -14.44
CA GLU A 108 2.49 -20.52 -15.44
C GLU A 108 2.17 -19.12 -14.91
N LEU A 109 1.88 -18.98 -13.60
CA LEU A 109 1.73 -17.67 -12.95
C LEU A 109 3.05 -16.88 -13.00
N GLU A 110 4.17 -17.53 -12.69
CA GLU A 110 5.50 -16.92 -12.80
C GLU A 110 5.79 -16.48 -14.24
N ALA A 111 5.43 -17.31 -15.24
CA ALA A 111 5.58 -16.94 -16.64
C ALA A 111 4.72 -15.73 -17.04
N CYS A 112 3.51 -15.58 -16.47
CA CYS A 112 2.69 -14.39 -16.66
C CYS A 112 3.35 -13.13 -16.08
N ASP A 113 3.87 -13.19 -14.87
CA ASP A 113 4.57 -12.06 -14.23
C ASP A 113 5.81 -11.65 -15.03
N GLN A 114 6.65 -12.61 -15.43
CA GLN A 114 7.83 -12.37 -16.26
C GLN A 114 7.48 -11.74 -17.62
N ARG A 115 6.34 -12.12 -18.21
CA ARG A 115 5.87 -11.58 -19.49
C ARG A 115 5.29 -10.17 -19.34
N TYR A 116 4.68 -9.87 -18.21
CA TYR A 116 3.97 -8.63 -17.91
C TYR A 116 4.51 -7.96 -16.64
N PRO A 117 5.81 -7.60 -16.60
CA PRO A 117 6.40 -7.01 -15.41
C PRO A 117 5.64 -5.75 -14.98
N MET A 118 5.57 -5.52 -13.68
CA MET A 118 4.92 -4.33 -13.13
C MET A 118 5.55 -3.06 -13.73
N PRO A 119 4.76 -2.05 -14.16
CA PRO A 119 5.29 -0.79 -14.67
C PRO A 119 6.06 -0.08 -13.55
N GLY A 120 7.37 -0.30 -13.50
CA GLY A 120 8.25 0.07 -12.38
C GLY A 120 9.41 -0.91 -12.19
N ASN A 121 9.17 -2.21 -12.43
CA ASN A 121 10.20 -3.26 -12.37
C ASN A 121 11.02 -3.42 -13.66
N ALA A 122 10.50 -2.96 -14.79
CA ALA A 122 11.14 -3.08 -16.10
C ALA A 122 12.17 -1.96 -16.35
N THR A 123 13.26 -1.88 -15.58
CA THR A 123 14.51 -1.14 -15.91
C THR A 123 14.35 0.21 -16.65
N ALA A 124 13.28 0.95 -16.36
CA ALA A 124 13.08 2.30 -16.81
C ALA A 124 13.38 3.15 -15.59
N LEU A 125 14.64 3.55 -15.46
CA LEU A 125 15.05 4.58 -14.51
C LEU A 125 14.03 5.73 -14.61
N PRO A 126 13.36 6.05 -13.49
CA PRO A 126 12.06 6.69 -13.48
C PRO A 126 12.17 8.17 -13.84
N ALA A 127 11.04 8.87 -13.98
CA ALA A 127 11.03 10.27 -13.58
C ALA A 127 11.69 10.33 -12.18
N SER A 128 12.77 11.09 -12.02
CA SER A 128 13.65 11.02 -10.84
C SER A 128 12.85 10.96 -9.54
N THR A 129 12.92 9.84 -8.83
CA THR A 129 12.28 9.64 -7.51
C THR A 129 13.02 10.36 -6.38
N GLU A 130 14.05 11.15 -6.72
CA GLU A 130 14.89 11.88 -5.77
C GLU A 130 14.07 12.85 -4.91
N ARG A 131 12.95 13.39 -5.41
CA ARG A 131 12.11 14.34 -4.66
C ARG A 131 11.24 13.62 -3.63
N GLU A 132 10.66 12.49 -4.04
CA GLU A 132 9.85 11.61 -3.21
C GLU A 132 10.73 11.00 -2.12
N GLN A 133 11.92 10.53 -2.49
CA GLN A 133 12.91 10.02 -1.54
C GLN A 133 13.33 11.07 -0.51
N ALA A 134 13.62 12.31 -0.96
CA ALA A 134 13.94 13.41 -0.04
C ALA A 134 12.78 13.76 0.90
N ALA A 135 11.54 13.72 0.43
CA ALA A 135 10.36 13.93 1.28
C ALA A 135 10.21 12.80 2.31
N CYS A 136 10.33 11.54 1.89
CA CYS A 136 10.24 10.38 2.78
C CYS A 136 11.33 10.34 3.85
N ASP A 137 12.59 10.57 3.48
CA ASP A 137 13.69 10.64 4.44
C ASP A 137 13.47 11.74 5.49
N HIS A 138 12.99 12.91 5.04
CA HIS A 138 12.69 14.04 5.93
C HIS A 138 11.50 13.78 6.86
N MET A 139 10.44 13.15 6.33
CA MET A 139 9.31 12.66 7.14
C MET A 139 9.76 11.71 8.23
N PHE A 140 10.62 10.76 7.86
CA PHE A 140 11.16 9.80 8.79
C PHE A 140 11.99 10.45 9.90
N ASP A 141 12.84 11.42 9.55
CA ASP A 141 13.69 12.13 10.52
C ASP A 141 12.85 12.89 11.56
N ILE A 142 11.76 13.54 11.14
CA ILE A 142 10.84 14.24 12.04
C ILE A 142 10.10 13.28 12.96
N VAL A 143 9.51 12.20 12.41
CA VAL A 143 8.79 11.21 13.21
C VAL A 143 9.71 10.58 14.26
N MET A 144 10.94 10.24 13.87
CA MET A 144 11.93 9.65 14.77
C MET A 144 12.36 10.62 15.87
N GLN A 145 12.54 11.90 15.53
CA GLN A 145 12.87 12.93 16.51
C GLN A 145 11.71 13.16 17.49
N GLU A 146 10.49 13.39 16.99
CA GLU A 146 9.31 13.65 17.83
C GLU A 146 9.02 12.46 18.75
N THR A 147 9.11 11.23 18.23
CA THR A 147 8.93 10.01 19.04
C THR A 147 9.97 9.92 20.17
N ALA A 148 11.22 10.29 19.89
CA ALA A 148 12.27 10.31 20.90
C ALA A 148 11.97 11.31 22.02
N GLU A 149 11.54 12.52 21.64
CA GLU A 149 11.18 13.60 22.56
C GLU A 149 9.97 13.22 23.44
N GLU A 150 8.92 12.64 22.85
CA GLU A 150 7.73 12.20 23.59
C GLU A 150 8.03 11.10 24.61
N LEU A 151 8.88 10.15 24.24
CA LEU A 151 9.29 9.06 25.14
C LEU A 151 10.34 9.49 26.16
N GLY A 152 10.93 10.68 26.01
CA GLY A 152 12.06 11.12 26.83
C GLY A 152 13.29 10.22 26.66
N THR A 153 13.45 9.62 25.48
CA THR A 153 14.53 8.69 25.15
C THR A 153 15.37 9.21 23.99
N ALA A 154 16.52 8.58 23.74
CA ALA A 154 17.25 8.85 22.50
C ALA A 154 16.46 8.30 21.30
N PRO A 155 16.60 8.89 20.10
CA PRO A 155 15.98 8.36 18.89
C PRO A 155 16.32 6.88 18.69
N PRO A 156 15.35 6.06 18.23
CA PRO A 156 15.61 4.66 17.95
C PRO A 156 16.75 4.55 16.93
N THR A 157 17.64 3.59 17.16
CA THR A 157 18.72 3.31 16.19
C THR A 157 18.21 2.24 15.22
N ILE A 158 17.87 2.66 14.02
CA ILE A 158 17.55 1.75 12.91
C ILE A 158 18.81 1.53 12.06
N SER A 159 18.87 0.38 11.39
CA SER A 159 19.96 0.11 10.46
C SER A 159 19.82 0.93 9.18
N ALA A 160 20.91 1.16 8.46
CA ALA A 160 20.86 1.84 7.16
C ALA A 160 19.98 1.08 6.14
N GLN A 161 19.98 -0.26 6.20
CA GLN A 161 19.12 -1.08 5.34
C GLN A 161 17.65 -0.90 5.69
N GLU A 162 17.30 -0.97 6.98
CA GLU A 162 15.93 -0.77 7.45
C GLU A 162 15.41 0.63 7.11
N ARG A 163 16.26 1.66 7.18
CA ARG A 163 15.91 3.01 6.70
C ARG A 163 15.60 3.00 5.22
N GLN A 164 16.44 2.35 4.42
CA GLN A 164 16.23 2.27 2.98
C GLN A 164 14.92 1.54 2.64
N ASP A 165 14.64 0.41 3.28
CA ASP A 165 13.43 -0.37 3.04
C ASP A 165 12.16 0.46 3.36
N LEU A 166 12.16 1.20 4.48
CA LEU A 166 11.07 2.10 4.86
C LEU A 166 10.92 3.31 3.92
N THR A 167 12.03 3.88 3.47
CA THR A 167 12.02 4.97 2.49
C THR A 167 11.47 4.48 1.14
N ASP A 168 11.85 3.28 0.70
CA ASP A 168 11.36 2.68 -0.55
C ASP A 168 9.85 2.43 -0.49
N GLU A 169 9.32 1.90 0.63
CA GLU A 169 7.88 1.72 0.85
C GLU A 169 7.13 3.06 0.85
N CYS A 170 7.69 4.10 1.48
CA CYS A 170 7.12 5.45 1.46
C CYS A 170 7.09 6.04 0.04
N VAL A 171 8.18 5.88 -0.74
CA VAL A 171 8.24 6.35 -2.13
C VAL A 171 7.22 5.62 -2.99
N GLU A 172 7.06 4.31 -2.82
CA GLU A 172 6.04 3.53 -3.50
C GLU A 172 4.64 4.08 -3.22
N LEU A 173 4.31 4.38 -1.97
CA LEU A 173 3.03 4.99 -1.60
C LEU A 173 2.83 6.36 -2.27
N PHE A 174 3.85 7.21 -2.33
CA PHE A 174 3.77 8.48 -3.07
C PHE A 174 3.53 8.28 -4.57
N MET A 175 4.15 7.28 -5.17
CA MET A 175 4.07 7.01 -6.61
C MET A 175 2.76 6.33 -7.01
N VAL A 176 2.22 5.49 -6.14
CA VAL A 176 1.01 4.71 -6.39
C VAL A 176 -0.25 5.45 -5.95
N GLU A 177 -0.22 6.10 -4.77
CA GLU A 177 -1.41 6.72 -4.21
C GLU A 177 -1.51 8.23 -4.48
N HIS A 178 -0.41 8.99 -4.37
CA HIS A 178 -0.50 10.44 -4.50
C HIS A 178 -0.30 10.92 -5.94
N ARG A 179 0.70 10.38 -6.64
CA ARG A 179 1.09 10.82 -7.98
C ARG A 179 -0.04 10.72 -9.02
N PRO A 180 -0.85 9.65 -9.08
CA PRO A 180 -1.92 9.55 -10.07
C PRO A 180 -3.13 10.44 -9.75
N ASN A 181 -3.28 10.85 -8.49
CA ASN A 181 -4.44 11.60 -7.99
C ASN A 181 -4.22 13.12 -7.96
N LEU A 182 -3.00 13.57 -8.23
CA LEU A 182 -2.62 14.98 -8.23
C LEU A 182 -2.06 15.36 -9.60
N ASP A 183 -2.39 16.56 -10.07
CA ASP A 183 -1.67 17.14 -11.20
C ASP A 183 -0.20 17.44 -10.82
N ASP A 184 0.65 17.67 -11.82
CA ASP A 184 2.08 17.89 -11.62
C ASP A 184 2.41 19.03 -10.65
N ASP A 185 1.65 20.13 -10.70
CA ASP A 185 1.89 21.30 -9.87
C ASP A 185 1.41 21.06 -8.43
N SER A 186 0.26 20.41 -8.25
CA SER A 186 -0.25 20.02 -6.93
C SER A 186 0.66 18.98 -6.26
N TYR A 187 1.15 18.00 -7.01
CA TYR A 187 2.09 17.00 -6.51
C TYR A 187 3.44 17.62 -6.12
N ALA A 188 3.98 18.51 -6.95
CA ALA A 188 5.21 19.24 -6.63
C ALA A 188 5.06 20.13 -5.38
N ARG A 189 3.90 20.77 -5.20
CA ARG A 189 3.58 21.55 -3.99
C ARG A 189 3.49 20.68 -2.75
N LEU A 190 2.87 19.49 -2.84
CA LEU A 190 2.82 18.54 -1.74
C LEU A 190 4.22 18.13 -1.29
N LEU A 191 5.06 17.63 -2.20
CA LEU A 191 6.45 17.24 -1.88
C LEU A 191 7.27 18.43 -1.35
N GLY A 192 7.07 19.62 -1.95
CA GLY A 192 7.70 20.85 -1.48
C GLY A 192 7.29 21.24 -0.06
N CYS A 193 6.00 21.07 0.29
CA CYS A 193 5.51 21.31 1.65
C CYS A 193 6.10 20.29 2.63
N LEU A 194 6.08 19.00 2.30
CA LEU A 194 6.56 17.93 3.16
C LEU A 194 8.06 18.08 3.48
N THR A 195 8.88 18.39 2.48
CA THR A 195 10.33 18.63 2.67
C THR A 195 10.67 19.87 3.50
N HIS A 196 9.72 20.78 3.74
CA HIS A 196 9.89 21.98 4.57
C HIS A 196 9.12 21.92 5.89
N ALA A 197 8.30 20.90 6.11
CA ALA A 197 7.61 20.72 7.38
C ALA A 197 8.64 20.49 8.48
N GLU A 198 8.47 21.10 9.64
CA GLU A 198 9.37 20.94 10.80
C GLU A 198 8.80 19.99 11.85
N THR A 199 7.51 19.66 11.75
CA THR A 199 6.79 18.83 12.72
C THR A 199 5.80 17.90 12.03
N GLY A 200 5.41 16.82 12.71
CA GLY A 200 4.36 15.92 12.22
C GLY A 200 3.02 16.64 12.00
N ILE A 201 2.73 17.68 12.79
CA ILE A 201 1.55 18.53 12.61
C ILE A 201 1.62 19.31 11.30
N GLN A 202 2.78 19.88 10.96
CA GLN A 202 2.95 20.59 9.69
C GLN A 202 2.85 19.64 8.49
N MET A 203 3.32 18.40 8.61
CA MET A 203 3.15 17.38 7.57
C MET A 203 1.68 17.09 7.28
N GLN A 204 0.86 16.93 8.33
CA GLN A 204 -0.59 16.74 8.16
C GLN A 204 -1.26 17.93 7.48
N GLN A 205 -0.75 19.15 7.68
CA GLN A 205 -1.26 20.34 6.99
C GLN A 205 -0.89 20.38 5.51
N CYS A 206 0.17 19.68 5.09
CA CYS A 206 0.56 19.60 3.68
C CYS A 206 -0.47 18.82 2.84
N GLU A 207 -1.16 17.83 3.41
CA GLU A 207 -2.17 17.04 2.71
C GLU A 207 -3.51 17.78 2.51
N GLY A 208 -3.75 18.84 3.27
CA GLY A 208 -5.00 19.62 3.25
C GLY A 208 -5.00 20.84 2.34
N ASN A 209 -3.90 21.13 1.62
CA ASN A 209 -3.69 22.33 0.79
C ASN A 209 -3.54 22.00 -0.70
#